data_AF-A0A951W0J0-F1
#
_entry.id   AF-A0A951W0J0-F1
#
_cell.length_a   1.000
_cell.length_b   1.000
_cell.length_c   1.000
_cell.angle_alpha   90.00
_cell.angle_beta   90.00
_cell.angle_gamma   90.00
#
_symmetry.space_group_name_H-M   'P 1'
#
loop_
_entity.id
_entity.type
_entity.pdbx_description
1 polymer ?
#
loop_
_entity_poly.entity_id
_entity_poly.type
_entity_poly.pdbx_seq_one_letter_code
_entity_poly.pdbx_strand_id
1 'polypeptide(L)'
;DEELSIPPLLERLAAHFGADQDGELENLIEHHHFEDSADLEALLLIATRFDDGHNLTAIQFEGCWYCSKPRLFEFGGNGCYLSREVQVFRTSSQALQLGDQLRNTILAADIEEASALIALEAANLLAGITDEQFRLNVRHRIAERLAQTSTISAD
;
A
#
# COMPACT_ATOMS: atom_id res chain seq x y z
N ASP A 1 0.41 0.68 -40.27
CA ASP A 1 -0.04 0.69 -38.87
C ASP A 1 1.19 0.60 -37.99
N GLU A 2 1.74 1.76 -37.63
CA GLU A 2 2.76 1.82 -36.57
C GLU A 2 2.03 1.52 -35.26
N GLU A 3 2.38 0.42 -34.61
CA GLU A 3 1.98 0.11 -33.25
C GLU A 3 2.47 1.27 -32.36
N LEU A 4 1.56 2.18 -31.98
CA LEU A 4 1.87 3.25 -31.04
C LEU A 4 2.30 2.60 -29.74
N SER A 5 3.52 2.90 -29.29
CA SER A 5 3.97 2.54 -27.95
C SER A 5 3.09 3.19 -26.88
N ILE A 6 3.09 2.62 -25.67
CA ILE A 6 2.26 3.10 -24.55
C ILE A 6 2.48 4.60 -24.23
N PRO A 7 3.72 5.12 -24.14
CA PRO A 7 3.94 6.50 -23.69
C PRO A 7 3.28 7.57 -24.60
N PRO A 8 3.47 7.56 -25.94
CA PRO A 8 2.78 8.50 -26.83
C PRO A 8 1.25 8.40 -26.81
N LEU A 9 0.69 7.23 -26.48
CA LEU A 9 -0.75 7.07 -26.30
C LEU A 9 -1.22 7.76 -25.01
N LEU A 10 -0.49 7.58 -23.90
CA LEU A 10 -0.79 8.22 -22.62
C LEU A 10 -0.70 9.75 -22.72
N GLU A 11 0.29 10.30 -23.43
CA GLU A 11 0.41 11.75 -23.68
C GLU A 11 -0.82 12.31 -24.42
N ARG A 12 -1.32 11.59 -25.44
CA ARG A 12 -2.53 11.98 -26.18
C ARG A 12 -3.78 11.93 -25.31
N LEU A 13 -3.89 10.92 -24.46
CA LEU A 13 -4.99 10.81 -23.50
C LEU A 13 -4.91 11.92 -22.45
N ALA A 14 -3.72 12.26 -21.96
CA ALA A 14 -3.51 13.37 -21.03
C ALA A 14 -4.04 14.68 -21.62
N ALA A 15 -3.72 14.99 -22.88
CA ALA A 15 -4.28 16.16 -23.56
C ALA A 15 -5.81 16.10 -23.73
N HIS A 16 -6.38 14.92 -23.98
CA HIS A 16 -7.83 14.74 -24.10
C HIS A 16 -8.57 15.00 -22.78
N PHE A 17 -8.02 14.49 -21.66
CA PHE A 17 -8.61 14.61 -20.33
C PHE A 17 -8.17 15.89 -19.57
N GLY A 18 -7.30 16.71 -20.16
CA GLY A 18 -6.79 17.95 -19.53
C GLY A 18 -5.80 17.71 -18.38
N ALA A 19 -5.08 16.59 -18.42
CA ALA A 19 -4.06 16.19 -17.45
C ALA A 19 -2.63 16.35 -18.00
N ASP A 20 -2.44 17.09 -19.10
CA ASP A 20 -1.16 17.33 -19.77
C ASP A 20 -0.16 18.17 -18.97
N GLN A 21 -0.57 18.72 -17.82
CA GLN A 21 0.28 19.46 -16.89
C GLN A 21 0.42 18.77 -15.52
N ASP A 22 -0.05 17.51 -15.39
CA ASP A 22 0.07 16.76 -14.14
C ASP A 22 1.48 16.15 -14.02
N GLY A 23 2.28 16.68 -13.10
CA GLY A 23 3.68 16.27 -12.93
C GLY A 23 3.86 14.83 -12.45
N GLU A 24 2.88 14.25 -11.73
CA GLU A 24 2.92 12.84 -11.34
C GLU A 24 2.74 11.93 -12.56
N LEU A 25 1.79 12.27 -13.44
CA LEU A 25 1.54 11.56 -14.69
C LEU A 25 2.70 11.71 -15.68
N GLU A 26 3.29 12.91 -15.80
CA GLU A 26 4.49 13.13 -16.62
C GLU A 26 5.65 12.25 -16.14
N ASN A 27 5.93 12.27 -14.83
CA ASN A 27 6.97 11.44 -14.23
C ASN A 27 6.72 9.94 -14.44
N LEU A 28 5.45 9.50 -14.36
CA LEU A 28 5.08 8.12 -14.66
C LEU A 28 5.37 7.76 -16.12
N ILE A 29 4.94 8.59 -17.08
CA ILE A 29 5.11 8.35 -18.52
C ILE A 29 6.59 8.26 -18.90
N GLU A 30 7.44 9.12 -18.31
CA GLU A 30 8.87 9.18 -18.61
C GLU A 30 9.66 8.00 -18.03
N HIS A 31 9.34 7.55 -16.81
CA HIS A 31 10.20 6.65 -16.05
C HIS A 31 9.65 5.23 -15.92
N HIS A 32 8.36 5.00 -16.17
CA HIS A 32 7.76 3.69 -16.04
C HIS A 32 8.00 2.84 -17.30
N HIS A 33 8.40 1.57 -17.12
CA HIS A 33 8.77 0.69 -18.23
C HIS A 33 7.58 0.17 -19.06
N PHE A 34 6.38 0.15 -18.48
CA PHE A 34 5.14 -0.36 -19.11
C PHE A 34 5.24 -1.77 -19.73
N GLU A 35 6.23 -2.56 -19.33
CA GLU A 35 6.47 -3.94 -19.76
C GLU A 35 6.29 -4.92 -18.57
N ASP A 36 5.92 -6.16 -18.87
CA ASP A 36 5.95 -7.34 -17.99
C ASP A 36 5.06 -7.43 -16.73
N SER A 37 4.31 -6.41 -16.32
CA SER A 37 3.12 -6.58 -15.46
C SER A 37 2.31 -5.29 -15.30
N ALA A 38 1.04 -5.44 -14.93
CA ALA A 38 0.18 -4.33 -14.55
C ALA A 38 0.56 -3.83 -13.15
N ASP A 39 1.33 -2.75 -13.07
CA ASP A 39 1.52 -2.00 -11.82
C ASP A 39 0.20 -1.30 -11.44
N LEU A 40 -0.41 -1.77 -10.34
CA LEU A 40 -1.69 -1.27 -9.88
C LEU A 40 -1.63 0.18 -9.39
N GLU A 41 -0.48 0.64 -8.89
CA GLU A 41 -0.28 2.03 -8.48
C GLU A 41 -0.25 2.95 -9.70
N ALA A 42 0.52 2.57 -10.73
CA ALA A 42 0.53 3.24 -12.03
C ALA A 42 -0.87 3.28 -12.68
N LEU A 43 -1.59 2.15 -12.67
CA LEU A 43 -2.94 2.06 -13.21
C LEU A 43 -3.94 2.94 -12.47
N LEU A 44 -3.85 3.02 -11.14
CA LEU A 44 -4.71 3.91 -10.35
C LEU A 44 -4.42 5.38 -10.67
N LEU A 45 -3.15 5.77 -10.78
CA LEU A 45 -2.77 7.14 -11.14
C LEU A 45 -3.35 7.50 -12.51
N ILE A 46 -3.13 6.66 -13.52
CA ILE A 46 -3.67 6.84 -14.87
C ILE A 46 -5.20 6.95 -14.84
N ALA A 47 -5.90 6.03 -14.18
CA ALA A 47 -7.36 6.03 -14.13
C ALA A 47 -7.95 7.23 -13.37
N THR A 48 -7.21 7.79 -12.40
CA THR A 48 -7.64 9.01 -11.69
C THR A 48 -7.48 10.26 -12.55
N ARG A 49 -6.49 10.29 -13.45
CA ARG A 49 -6.26 11.43 -14.37
C ARG A 49 -7.12 11.34 -15.62
N PHE A 50 -7.38 10.13 -16.10
CA PHE A 50 -8.25 9.87 -17.25
C PHE A 50 -9.67 9.54 -16.79
N ASP A 51 -10.21 10.43 -15.94
CA ASP A 51 -11.57 10.28 -15.42
C ASP A 51 -12.59 10.57 -16.52
N ASP A 52 -13.32 9.54 -16.93
CA ASP A 52 -14.41 9.61 -17.91
C ASP A 52 -15.76 10.00 -17.29
N GLY A 53 -15.76 10.44 -16.03
CA GLY A 53 -16.92 10.88 -15.27
C GLY A 53 -17.38 9.92 -14.18
N HIS A 54 -16.69 8.77 -14.02
CA HIS A 54 -17.03 7.77 -13.01
C HIS A 54 -16.26 7.93 -11.68
N ASN A 55 -15.29 8.85 -11.60
CA ASN A 55 -14.56 9.22 -10.38
C ASN A 55 -14.03 7.99 -9.62
N LEU A 56 -13.07 7.25 -10.21
CA LEU A 56 -12.47 6.10 -9.53
C LEU A 56 -11.96 6.50 -8.13
N THR A 57 -12.59 5.95 -7.09
CA THR A 57 -12.26 6.29 -5.70
C THR A 57 -11.25 5.35 -5.07
N ALA A 58 -11.30 4.06 -5.41
CA ALA A 58 -10.36 3.06 -4.94
C ALA A 58 -10.35 1.81 -5.82
N ILE A 59 -9.21 1.10 -5.82
CA ILE A 59 -9.07 -0.28 -6.30
C ILE A 59 -8.91 -1.17 -5.07
N GLN A 60 -9.73 -2.22 -4.99
CA GLN A 60 -9.73 -3.16 -3.88
C GLN A 60 -9.66 -4.59 -4.42
N PHE A 61 -8.74 -5.38 -3.88
CA PHE A 61 -8.57 -6.77 -4.29
C PHE A 61 -8.20 -7.65 -3.10
N GLU A 62 -8.78 -8.84 -3.07
CA GLU A 62 -8.36 -9.94 -2.21
C GLU A 62 -8.01 -11.14 -3.09
N GLY A 63 -6.83 -11.70 -2.85
CA GLY A 63 -6.32 -12.87 -3.56
C GLY A 63 -5.94 -13.97 -2.59
N CYS A 64 -5.94 -15.19 -3.09
CA CYS A 64 -5.38 -16.33 -2.39
C CYS A 64 -4.53 -17.19 -3.31
N TRP A 65 -3.54 -17.84 -2.75
CA TRP A 65 -2.83 -18.91 -3.45
C TRP A 65 -3.68 -20.17 -3.39
N TYR A 66 -3.90 -20.79 -4.54
CA TYR A 66 -4.60 -22.06 -4.66
C TYR A 66 -3.59 -23.21 -4.74
N CYS A 67 -3.67 -24.16 -3.79
CA CYS A 67 -2.95 -25.42 -3.88
C CYS A 67 -3.90 -26.60 -3.70
N SER A 68 -3.86 -27.55 -4.63
CA SER A 68 -4.68 -28.78 -4.59
C SER A 68 -4.17 -29.83 -3.59
N LYS A 69 -3.05 -29.56 -2.91
CA LYS A 69 -2.40 -30.46 -1.95
C LYS A 69 -1.83 -29.66 -0.76
N PRO A 70 -1.82 -30.22 0.46
CA PRO A 70 -1.22 -29.56 1.62
C PRO A 70 0.31 -29.50 1.49
N ARG A 71 0.82 -28.44 0.86
CA ARG A 71 2.24 -28.14 0.71
C ARG A 71 2.59 -26.91 1.55
N LEU A 72 3.78 -26.93 2.14
CA LEU A 72 4.29 -25.82 2.94
C LEU A 72 4.50 -24.59 2.04
N PHE A 73 4.04 -23.42 2.51
CA PHE A 73 4.13 -22.12 1.80
C PHE A 73 3.27 -21.96 0.54
N GLU A 74 2.41 -22.93 0.22
CA GLU A 74 1.53 -22.90 -0.96
C GLU A 74 0.10 -22.46 -0.63
N PHE A 75 -0.16 -22.12 0.63
CA PHE A 75 -1.42 -21.54 1.10
C PHE A 75 -1.16 -20.16 1.67
N GLY A 76 -1.97 -19.20 1.25
CA GLY A 76 -1.96 -17.86 1.78
C GLY A 76 -2.97 -16.98 1.07
N GLY A 77 -2.93 -15.70 1.39
CA GLY A 77 -3.62 -14.68 0.63
C GLY A 77 -3.01 -13.30 0.78
N ASN A 78 -3.47 -12.40 -0.05
CA ASN A 78 -3.09 -11.00 -0.03
C ASN A 78 -4.35 -10.13 -0.15
N GLY A 79 -4.28 -8.96 0.46
CA GLY A 79 -5.27 -7.90 0.34
C GLY A 79 -4.57 -6.63 -0.13
N CYS A 80 -5.23 -5.89 -1.01
CA CYS A 80 -4.76 -4.63 -1.53
C CYS A 80 -5.92 -3.63 -1.54
N TYR A 81 -5.69 -2.46 -0.94
CA TYR A 81 -6.56 -1.29 -1.01
C TYR A 81 -5.71 -0.14 -1.52
N LEU A 82 -6.06 0.41 -2.69
CA LEU A 82 -5.36 1.53 -3.30
C LEU A 82 -6.37 2.65 -3.52
N SER A 83 -6.14 3.80 -2.90
CA SER A 83 -6.78 5.06 -3.25
C SER A 83 -5.73 6.16 -3.34
N ARG A 84 -6.15 7.35 -3.73
CA ARG A 84 -5.28 8.53 -3.73
C ARG A 84 -4.80 8.87 -2.31
N GLU A 85 -5.65 8.67 -1.32
CA GLU A 85 -5.39 9.05 0.07
C GLU A 85 -4.57 8.01 0.83
N VAL A 86 -4.77 6.72 0.52
CA VAL A 86 -4.16 5.64 1.27
C VAL A 86 -3.91 4.40 0.40
N GLN A 87 -2.76 3.77 0.64
CA GLN A 87 -2.40 2.48 0.10
C GLN A 87 -2.16 1.48 1.23
N VAL A 88 -2.82 0.34 1.18
CA VAL A 88 -2.65 -0.75 2.14
C VAL A 88 -2.46 -2.05 1.38
N PHE A 89 -1.31 -2.68 1.57
CA PHE A 89 -1.03 -4.02 1.08
C PHE A 89 -0.68 -4.94 2.25
N ARG A 90 -1.32 -6.10 2.33
CA ARG A 90 -1.03 -7.11 3.36
C ARG A 90 -1.06 -8.52 2.79
N THR A 91 -0.23 -9.39 3.34
CA THR A 91 -0.25 -10.82 3.04
C THR A 91 -0.40 -11.63 4.32
N SER A 92 -1.01 -12.81 4.22
CA SER A 92 -1.07 -13.76 5.34
C SER A 92 0.33 -14.17 5.81
N SER A 93 1.32 -14.20 4.91
CA SER A 93 2.71 -14.54 5.23
C SER A 93 3.38 -13.51 6.13
N GLN A 94 3.10 -12.21 5.92
CA GLN A 94 3.60 -11.14 6.79
C GLN A 94 3.11 -11.31 8.23
N ALA A 95 1.85 -11.69 8.43
CA ALA A 95 1.30 -11.95 9.76
C ALA A 95 2.02 -13.11 10.47
N LEU A 96 2.34 -14.20 9.74
CA LEU A 96 3.08 -15.33 10.29
C LEU A 96 4.53 -14.95 10.64
N GLN A 97 5.20 -14.19 9.77
CA GLN A 97 6.57 -13.73 9.99
C GLN A 97 6.66 -12.81 11.21
N LEU A 98 5.77 -11.81 11.30
CA LEU A 98 5.71 -10.92 12.46
C LEU A 98 5.44 -11.70 13.76
N GLY A 99 4.52 -12.67 13.72
CA GLY A 99 4.22 -13.52 14.87
C GLY A 99 5.42 -14.36 15.34
N ASP A 100 6.18 -14.95 14.42
CA ASP A 100 7.38 -15.71 14.75
C ASP A 100 8.48 -14.81 15.33
N GLN A 101 8.73 -13.66 14.71
CA GLN A 101 9.70 -12.66 15.20
C GLN A 101 9.34 -12.20 16.61
N LEU A 102 8.11 -11.72 16.83
CA LEU A 102 7.65 -11.26 18.14
C LEU A 102 7.75 -12.37 19.19
N ARG A 103 7.34 -13.60 18.85
CA ARG A 103 7.43 -14.73 19.78
C ARG A 103 8.86 -14.98 20.23
N ASN A 104 9.81 -15.02 19.29
CA ASN A 104 11.21 -15.28 19.62
C ASN A 104 11.78 -14.16 20.50
N THR A 105 11.45 -12.91 20.19
CA THR A 105 11.90 -11.74 20.94
C THR A 105 11.31 -11.69 22.35
N ILE A 106 10.02 -12.03 22.52
CA ILE A 106 9.37 -12.14 23.83
C ILE A 106 10.00 -13.26 24.67
N LEU A 107 10.27 -14.42 24.07
CA LEU A 107 10.94 -15.53 24.77
C LEU A 107 12.36 -15.17 25.21
N ALA A 108 13.03 -14.29 24.47
CA ALA A 108 14.34 -13.74 24.84
C ALA A 108 14.26 -12.62 25.88
N ALA A 109 13.04 -12.20 26.29
CA ALA A 109 12.79 -11.03 27.13
C ALA A 109 13.42 -9.73 26.58
N ASP A 110 13.55 -9.62 25.25
CA ASP A 110 14.14 -8.48 24.57
C ASP A 110 13.05 -7.43 24.28
N ILE A 111 12.85 -6.53 25.24
CA ILE A 111 11.83 -5.49 25.16
C ILE A 111 12.12 -4.52 24.01
N GLU A 112 13.39 -4.21 23.76
CA GLU A 112 13.78 -3.22 22.77
C GLU A 112 13.41 -3.70 21.36
N GLU A 113 13.84 -4.91 21.01
CA GLU A 113 13.54 -5.48 19.69
C GLU A 113 12.03 -5.73 19.52
N ALA A 114 11.33 -6.14 20.58
CA ALA A 114 9.87 -6.33 20.51
C ALA A 114 9.16 -5.01 20.23
N SER A 115 9.61 -3.93 20.87
CA SER A 115 9.08 -2.58 20.64
C SER A 115 9.40 -2.08 19.24
N ALA A 116 10.62 -2.35 18.72
CA ALA A 116 11.05 -1.97 17.39
C ALA A 116 10.23 -2.65 16.28
N LEU A 117 9.93 -3.95 16.43
CA LEU A 117 9.08 -4.70 15.50
C LEU A 117 7.66 -4.11 15.43
N ILE A 118 7.06 -3.78 16.57
CA ILE A 118 5.72 -3.15 16.62
C ILE A 118 5.76 -1.76 16.00
N ALA A 119 6.79 -0.96 16.33
CA ALA A 119 6.96 0.38 15.78
C ALA A 119 7.15 0.34 14.25
N LEU A 120 7.85 -0.67 13.72
CA LEU A 120 8.02 -0.87 12.29
C LEU A 120 6.69 -1.20 11.60
N GLU A 121 5.87 -2.09 12.17
CA GLU A 121 4.55 -2.41 11.59
C GLU A 121 3.63 -1.18 11.58
N ALA A 122 3.65 -0.39 12.65
CA ALA A 122 2.91 0.88 12.71
C ALA A 122 3.45 1.90 11.69
N ALA A 123 4.77 1.99 11.52
CA ALA A 123 5.40 2.87 10.54
C ALA A 123 5.03 2.47 9.10
N ASN A 124 4.97 1.17 8.80
CA ASN A 124 4.56 0.66 7.49
C ASN A 124 3.09 0.99 7.18
N LEU A 125 2.19 0.93 8.18
CA LEU A 125 0.81 1.40 8.01
C LEU A 125 0.73 2.90 7.74
N LEU A 126 1.50 3.69 8.49
CA LEU A 126 1.57 5.14 8.31
C LEU A 126 2.12 5.52 6.95
N ALA A 127 3.14 4.82 6.45
CA ALA A 127 3.74 5.06 5.14
C ALA A 127 2.73 4.93 3.99
N GLY A 128 1.66 4.14 4.18
CA GLY A 128 0.57 4.03 3.23
C GLY A 128 -0.29 5.29 3.09
N ILE A 129 -0.23 6.25 4.01
CA ILE A 129 -0.97 7.52 3.90
C ILE A 129 -0.18 8.46 3.00
N THR A 130 -0.79 8.92 1.90
CA THR A 130 -0.11 9.74 0.89
C THR A 130 0.26 11.14 1.42
N ASP A 131 -0.70 11.84 2.04
CA ASP A 131 -0.49 13.20 2.56
C ASP A 131 0.49 13.20 3.75
N GLU A 132 1.63 13.87 3.58
CA GLU A 132 2.72 13.88 4.57
C GLU A 132 2.33 14.56 5.89
N GLN A 133 1.67 15.72 5.81
CA GLN A 133 1.26 16.48 6.99
C GLN A 133 0.23 15.68 7.81
N PHE A 134 -0.74 15.07 7.15
CA PHE A 134 -1.75 14.20 7.74
C PHE A 134 -1.08 12.96 8.34
N ARG A 135 -0.16 12.32 7.63
CA ARG A 135 0.63 11.17 8.12
C ARG A 135 1.41 11.51 9.40
N LEU A 136 2.08 12.66 9.44
CA LEU A 136 2.78 13.16 10.64
C LEU A 136 1.82 13.41 11.81
N ASN A 137 0.68 14.04 11.55
CA ASN A 137 -0.35 14.26 12.56
C ASN A 137 -0.91 12.94 13.11
N VAL A 138 -1.19 11.96 12.24
CA VAL A 138 -1.63 10.62 12.66
C VAL A 138 -0.56 9.94 13.50
N ARG A 139 0.72 10.01 13.11
CA ARG A 139 1.84 9.47 13.89
C ARG A 139 1.88 10.04 15.31
N HIS A 140 1.79 11.37 15.45
CA HIS A 140 1.74 12.01 16.77
C HIS A 140 0.54 11.56 17.59
N ARG A 141 -0.65 11.49 16.99
CA ARG A 141 -1.87 11.02 17.67
C ARG A 141 -1.81 9.56 18.09
N ILE A 142 -1.15 8.70 17.31
CA ILE A 142 -0.92 7.29 17.70
C ILE A 142 -0.01 7.23 18.93
N ALA A 143 1.11 7.97 18.92
CA ALA A 143 2.02 8.00 20.06
C ALA A 143 1.31 8.49 21.35
N GLU A 144 0.48 9.53 21.25
CA GLU A 144 -0.37 10.00 22.36
C GLU A 144 -1.31 8.90 22.86
N ARG A 145 -2.01 8.19 21.96
CA ARG A 145 -2.94 7.12 22.32
C ARG A 145 -2.26 5.93 22.96
N LEU A 146 -1.07 5.55 22.50
CA LEU A 146 -0.28 4.45 23.08
C LEU A 146 0.32 4.83 24.44
N ALA A 147 0.67 6.10 24.64
CA ALA A 147 1.14 6.63 25.92
C ALA A 147 0.02 6.78 26.96
N GLN A 148 -1.24 6.93 26.50
CA GLN A 148 -2.42 6.89 27.35
C GLN A 148 -2.71 5.45 27.77
N THR A 149 -1.94 4.95 28.74
CA THR A 149 -2.24 3.68 29.42
C THR A 149 -3.68 3.71 29.92
N SER A 150 -4.45 2.66 29.60
CA SER A 150 -5.80 2.44 30.12
C SER A 150 -5.85 2.69 31.63
N THR A 151 -6.50 3.78 32.03
CA THR A 151 -7.28 3.88 33.28
C THR A 151 -8.68 3.27 33.08
N ILE A 152 -8.84 2.36 32.12
CA ILE A 152 -10.07 1.61 31.91
C ILE A 152 -9.92 0.25 32.61
N SER A 153 -10.32 0.30 33.89
CA SER A 153 -10.92 -0.76 34.70
C SER A 153 -10.08 -1.97 35.14
N ALA A 154 -9.48 -1.82 36.34
CA ALA A 154 -9.66 -2.81 37.39
C ALA A 154 -10.91 -2.39 38.19
N ASP A 155 -12.06 -2.99 37.88
CA ASP A 155 -13.24 -3.14 38.73
C ASP A 155 -13.93 -4.45 38.34
#